data_AF-A0A834TLE0-F1
#
_entry.id   AF-A0A834TLE0-F1
#
_cell.length_a   1.000
_cell.length_b   1.000
_cell.length_c   1.000
_cell.angle_alpha   90.00
_cell.angle_beta   90.00
_cell.angle_gamma   90.00
#
_symmetry.space_group_name_H-M   'P 1'
#
loop_
_entity.id
_entity.type
_entity.pdbx_description
1 polymer ?
#
loop_
_entity_poly.entity_id
_entity_poly.type
_entity_poly.pdbx_seq_one_letter_code
_entity_poly.pdbx_strand_id
1 'polypeptide(L)'
;MALEDFNHYQLVVHEEFEQYNRWFTNSGLDKLQCPRPKVVYSYLTAAATNVSPKLHEARLSWAKNGILSCVIDDFYDVWGCEEDQIELLKLMEKWDVDVNKERCSETVKTLFLALKGTICEVATQAFKLQGYCVLSHLIQLWVDVLRSCFKEAEWVRSKYVPTIDEYLSNALTSFGIGPIILPALYLVGPKLPQETIQSVEYIRLYEVLSLYGRFLNDIHGYKREKAQGKLNSITLQVIHGSDQVNEEEIINKMKAAIDEKRKELLRLVLEEEGSKVPRECKDAMWEMAKALHLIYKKEDVIHAREMPDEALTITDALLCDLVV
;
A
#
# COMPACT_ATOMS: atom_id res chain seq x y z
N MET A 1 22.03 -25.95 8.21
CA MET A 1 21.91 -24.55 8.66
C MET A 1 21.10 -23.73 7.65
N ALA A 2 21.68 -23.16 6.58
CA ALA A 2 20.91 -22.29 5.66
C ALA A 2 19.65 -22.94 5.02
N LEU A 3 19.72 -24.22 4.61
CA LEU A 3 18.56 -24.94 4.06
C LEU A 3 17.49 -25.24 5.13
N GLU A 4 17.92 -25.60 6.34
CA GLU A 4 17.00 -25.88 7.45
C GLU A 4 16.30 -24.61 7.92
N ASP A 5 17.03 -23.50 7.99
CA ASP A 5 16.48 -22.17 8.32
C ASP A 5 15.47 -21.73 7.25
N PHE A 6 15.76 -21.98 5.98
CA PHE A 6 14.85 -21.70 4.87
C PHE A 6 13.58 -22.56 4.95
N ASN A 7 13.72 -23.88 5.12
CA ASN A 7 12.58 -24.80 5.23
C ASN A 7 11.72 -24.49 6.46
N HIS A 8 12.33 -24.09 7.58
CA HIS A 8 11.60 -23.62 8.76
C HIS A 8 10.82 -22.35 8.46
N TYR A 9 11.43 -21.38 7.78
CA TYR A 9 10.75 -20.16 7.36
C TYR A 9 9.58 -20.44 6.41
N GLN A 10 9.77 -21.34 5.45
CA GLN A 10 8.73 -21.74 4.49
C GLN A 10 7.49 -22.31 5.20
N LEU A 11 7.67 -23.13 6.24
CA LEU A 11 6.57 -23.64 7.06
C LEU A 11 5.78 -22.51 7.75
N VAL A 12 6.49 -21.54 8.34
CA VAL A 12 5.86 -20.37 8.98
C VAL A 12 5.04 -19.57 7.96
N VAL A 13 5.62 -19.34 6.77
CA VAL A 13 4.97 -18.59 5.68
C VAL A 13 3.72 -19.32 5.17
N HIS A 14 3.75 -20.65 5.08
CA HIS A 14 2.59 -21.44 4.66
C HIS A 14 1.43 -21.35 5.67
N GLU A 15 1.72 -21.51 6.98
CA GLU A 15 0.70 -21.39 8.04
C GLU A 15 0.09 -19.98 8.09
N GLU A 16 0.93 -18.96 7.91
CA GLU A 16 0.52 -17.56 7.83
C GLU A 16 -0.35 -17.26 6.62
N PHE A 17 0.01 -17.79 5.45
CA PHE A 17 -0.77 -17.59 4.23
C PHE A 17 -2.17 -18.21 4.35
N GLU A 18 -2.26 -19.39 4.98
CA GLU A 18 -3.53 -20.03 5.31
C GLU A 18 -4.38 -19.17 6.27
N GLN A 19 -3.77 -18.58 7.30
CA GLN A 19 -4.46 -17.65 8.20
C GLN A 19 -4.94 -16.39 7.46
N TYR A 20 -4.10 -15.84 6.59
CA TYR A 20 -4.41 -14.68 5.77
C TYR A 20 -5.59 -14.96 4.81
N ASN A 21 -5.60 -16.12 4.13
CA ASN A 21 -6.71 -16.54 3.27
C ASN A 21 -8.03 -16.73 4.03
N ARG A 22 -7.97 -17.32 5.23
CA ARG A 22 -9.15 -17.43 6.10
C ARG A 22 -9.68 -16.05 6.50
N TRP A 23 -8.80 -15.13 6.87
CA TRP A 23 -9.19 -13.74 7.17
C TRP A 23 -9.85 -13.07 5.95
N PHE A 24 -9.27 -13.21 4.75
CA PHE A 24 -9.80 -12.63 3.52
C PHE A 24 -11.24 -13.09 3.23
N THR A 25 -11.47 -14.40 3.34
CA THR A 25 -12.79 -15.02 3.15
C THR A 25 -13.77 -14.62 4.25
N ASN A 26 -13.34 -14.63 5.52
CA ASN A 26 -14.20 -14.25 6.65
C ASN A 26 -14.58 -12.77 6.63
N SER A 27 -13.75 -11.93 6.02
CA SER A 27 -14.03 -10.51 5.83
C SER A 27 -15.03 -10.25 4.70
N GLY A 28 -15.40 -11.27 3.92
CA GLY A 28 -16.32 -11.16 2.78
C GLY A 28 -15.71 -10.49 1.54
N LEU A 29 -14.40 -10.20 1.55
CA LEU A 29 -13.69 -9.58 0.43
C LEU A 29 -13.64 -10.49 -0.81
N ASP A 30 -13.72 -11.81 -0.60
CA ASP A 30 -13.82 -12.83 -1.64
C ASP A 30 -15.10 -12.74 -2.48
N LYS A 31 -16.14 -12.09 -1.92
CA LYS A 31 -17.44 -11.87 -2.59
C LYS A 31 -17.46 -10.55 -3.38
N LEU A 32 -16.46 -9.70 -3.22
CA LEU A 32 -16.29 -8.46 -3.97
C LEU A 32 -15.51 -8.71 -5.26
N GLN A 33 -15.40 -7.69 -6.11
CA GLN A 33 -14.60 -7.74 -7.34
C GLN A 33 -13.11 -7.61 -7.03
N CYS A 34 -12.54 -8.61 -6.35
CA CYS A 34 -11.12 -8.66 -5.98
C CYS A 34 -10.39 -9.76 -6.78
N PRO A 35 -9.44 -9.42 -7.66
CA PRO A 35 -8.66 -10.42 -8.39
C PRO A 35 -7.78 -11.25 -7.45
N ARG A 36 -7.87 -12.58 -7.56
CA ARG A 36 -7.10 -13.55 -6.76
C ARG A 36 -5.57 -13.33 -6.80
N PRO A 37 -4.95 -12.92 -7.93
CA PRO A 37 -3.52 -12.59 -7.94
C PRO A 37 -3.13 -11.51 -6.93
N LYS A 38 -3.97 -10.49 -6.71
CA LYS A 38 -3.69 -9.40 -5.75
C LYS A 38 -3.57 -9.92 -4.31
N VAL A 39 -4.39 -10.92 -3.95
CA VAL A 39 -4.36 -11.57 -2.64
C VAL A 39 -3.00 -12.23 -2.41
N VAL A 40 -2.54 -13.04 -3.37
CA VAL A 40 -1.22 -13.70 -3.32
C VAL A 40 -0.10 -12.65 -3.27
N TYR A 41 -0.13 -11.65 -4.15
CA TYR A 41 0.89 -10.59 -4.18
C TYR A 41 1.04 -9.81 -2.88
N SER A 42 -0.08 -9.43 -2.28
CA SER A 42 -0.04 -8.64 -1.04
C SER A 42 0.63 -9.42 0.10
N TYR A 43 0.45 -10.75 0.15
CA TYR A 43 1.14 -11.59 1.12
C TYR A 43 2.61 -11.83 0.75
N LEU A 44 2.92 -12.15 -0.51
CA LEU A 44 4.29 -12.42 -0.94
C LEU A 44 5.21 -11.21 -0.73
N THR A 45 4.71 -10.00 -0.97
CA THR A 45 5.52 -8.79 -0.73
C THR A 45 5.84 -8.61 0.75
N ALA A 46 4.92 -8.94 1.65
CA ALA A 46 5.18 -8.94 3.08
C ALA A 46 6.18 -10.04 3.49
N ALA A 47 6.02 -11.25 2.96
CA ALA A 47 6.90 -12.39 3.24
C ALA A 47 8.32 -12.22 2.68
N ALA A 48 8.47 -11.61 1.50
CA ALA A 48 9.79 -11.38 0.90
C ALA A 48 10.59 -10.26 1.59
N THR A 49 9.90 -9.31 2.24
CA THR A 49 10.52 -8.13 2.86
C THR A 49 10.81 -8.31 4.35
N ASN A 50 9.99 -9.08 5.06
CA ASN A 50 10.10 -9.26 6.51
C ASN A 50 10.48 -10.71 6.84
N VAL A 51 11.69 -11.15 6.48
CA VAL A 51 12.10 -12.56 6.51
C VAL A 51 12.34 -13.16 7.90
N SER A 52 12.37 -12.35 8.96
CA SER A 52 12.54 -12.86 10.33
C SER A 52 11.25 -13.52 10.81
N PRO A 53 11.24 -14.78 11.28
CA PRO A 53 10.03 -15.44 11.79
C PRO A 53 9.30 -14.64 12.89
N LYS A 54 10.04 -13.84 13.67
CA LYS A 54 9.51 -12.97 14.73
C LYS A 54 8.62 -11.82 14.23
N LEU A 55 8.62 -11.54 12.93
CA LEU A 55 7.87 -10.45 12.30
C LEU A 55 6.49 -10.89 11.76
N HIS A 56 5.94 -12.00 12.27
CA HIS A 56 4.62 -12.52 11.92
C HIS A 56 3.52 -11.44 11.89
N GLU A 57 3.36 -10.70 12.99
CA GLU A 57 2.32 -9.66 13.11
C GLU A 57 2.54 -8.53 12.09
N ALA A 58 3.79 -8.15 11.84
CA ALA A 58 4.13 -7.15 10.84
C ALA A 58 3.79 -7.63 9.42
N ARG A 59 4.09 -8.90 9.09
CA ARG A 59 3.76 -9.52 7.79
C ARG A 59 2.25 -9.57 7.56
N LEU A 60 1.49 -10.05 8.54
CA LEU A 60 0.03 -10.10 8.43
C LEU A 60 -0.59 -8.71 8.33
N SER A 61 -0.14 -7.74 9.13
CA SER A 61 -0.58 -6.35 9.04
C SER A 61 -0.33 -5.78 7.65
N TRP A 62 0.89 -5.95 7.12
CA TRP A 62 1.25 -5.50 5.78
C TRP A 62 0.39 -6.15 4.70
N ALA A 63 0.25 -7.48 4.71
CA ALA A 63 -0.52 -8.21 3.70
C ALA A 63 -2.00 -7.83 3.69
N LYS A 64 -2.62 -7.73 4.88
CA LYS A 64 -4.03 -7.34 5.05
C LYS A 64 -4.28 -5.92 4.57
N ASN A 65 -3.46 -4.96 5.01
CA ASN A 65 -3.60 -3.58 4.55
C ASN A 65 -3.28 -3.45 3.06
N GLY A 66 -2.32 -4.22 2.54
CA GLY A 66 -1.97 -4.24 1.11
C GLY A 66 -3.15 -4.64 0.22
N ILE A 67 -3.82 -5.76 0.53
CA ILE A 67 -5.00 -6.15 -0.26
C ILE A 67 -6.17 -5.20 -0.07
N LEU A 68 -6.37 -4.66 1.14
CA LEU A 68 -7.41 -3.65 1.37
C LEU A 68 -7.14 -2.41 0.54
N SER A 69 -5.89 -1.94 0.44
CA SER A 69 -5.54 -0.77 -0.39
C SER A 69 -5.87 -1.03 -1.86
N CYS A 70 -5.59 -2.23 -2.36
CA CYS A 70 -5.96 -2.61 -3.73
C CYS A 70 -7.48 -2.69 -3.95
N VAL A 71 -8.24 -3.23 -2.98
CA VAL A 71 -9.71 -3.33 -3.09
C VAL A 71 -10.34 -1.94 -3.03
N ILE A 72 -9.81 -1.05 -2.19
CA ILE A 72 -10.27 0.34 -2.10
C ILE A 72 -9.93 1.11 -3.38
N ASP A 73 -8.74 0.96 -3.93
CA ASP A 73 -8.36 1.55 -5.22
C ASP A 73 -9.36 1.14 -6.33
N ASP A 74 -9.60 -0.17 -6.51
CA ASP A 74 -10.57 -0.65 -7.51
C ASP A 74 -12.02 -0.18 -7.22
N PHE A 75 -12.39 -0.06 -5.94
CA PHE A 75 -13.72 0.44 -5.55
C PHE A 75 -13.93 1.89 -5.98
N TYR A 76 -12.92 2.76 -5.84
CA TYR A 76 -13.04 4.16 -6.25
C TYR A 76 -12.90 4.34 -7.78
N ASP A 77 -12.06 3.53 -8.42
CA ASP A 77 -11.69 3.73 -9.83
C ASP A 77 -12.46 2.89 -10.84
N VAL A 78 -12.99 1.73 -10.44
CA VAL A 78 -13.47 0.72 -11.39
C VAL A 78 -14.94 0.37 -11.17
N TRP A 79 -15.33 -0.02 -9.96
CA TRP A 79 -16.63 -0.71 -9.76
C TRP A 79 -17.55 -0.14 -8.68
N GLY A 80 -17.10 0.78 -7.83
CA GLY A 80 -17.98 1.47 -6.87
C GLY A 80 -18.76 2.61 -7.52
N CYS A 81 -20.01 2.81 -7.09
CA CYS A 81 -20.77 4.01 -7.45
C CYS A 81 -20.48 5.16 -6.50
N GLU A 82 -20.80 6.39 -6.92
CA GLU A 82 -20.52 7.60 -6.13
C GLU A 82 -21.23 7.59 -4.77
N GLU A 83 -22.47 7.08 -4.70
CA GLU A 83 -23.22 6.97 -3.45
C GLU A 83 -22.51 6.05 -2.45
N ASP A 84 -22.11 4.85 -2.89
CA ASP A 84 -21.38 3.89 -2.06
C ASP A 84 -20.03 4.47 -1.60
N GLN A 85 -19.31 5.16 -2.48
CA GLN A 85 -18.02 5.82 -2.18
C GLN A 85 -18.16 6.87 -1.08
N ILE A 86 -19.21 7.69 -1.15
CA ILE A 86 -19.52 8.71 -0.14
C ILE A 86 -19.93 8.05 1.18
N GLU A 87 -20.74 7.01 1.13
CA GLU A 87 -21.20 6.28 2.33
C GLU A 87 -20.04 5.63 3.07
N LEU A 88 -19.13 4.95 2.37
CA LEU A 88 -17.95 4.33 3.00
C LEU A 88 -17.07 5.38 3.70
N LEU A 89 -16.79 6.49 3.03
CA LEU A 89 -16.00 7.58 3.60
C LEU A 89 -16.67 8.13 4.87
N LYS A 90 -17.98 8.41 4.83
CA LYS A 90 -18.73 8.90 6.00
C LYS A 90 -18.70 7.94 7.17
N LEU A 91 -18.84 6.64 6.92
CA LEU A 91 -18.77 5.62 7.97
C LEU A 91 -17.38 5.58 8.61
N MET A 92 -16.32 5.69 7.82
CA MET A 92 -14.95 5.72 8.30
C MET A 92 -14.62 6.99 9.09
N GLU A 93 -15.12 8.16 8.67
CA GLU A 93 -14.96 9.41 9.41
C GLU A 93 -15.71 9.42 10.75
N LYS A 94 -16.90 8.81 10.80
CA LYS A 94 -17.68 8.67 12.03
C LYS A 94 -17.12 7.58 12.95
N TRP A 95 -16.55 6.52 12.36
CA TRP A 95 -15.88 5.35 12.97
C TRP A 95 -16.74 4.51 13.93
N ASP A 96 -17.29 5.12 14.98
CA ASP A 96 -18.10 4.50 16.02
C ASP A 96 -19.58 4.39 15.58
N VAL A 97 -19.78 3.66 14.49
CA VAL A 97 -21.09 3.37 13.90
C VAL A 97 -21.46 1.90 14.09
N ASP A 98 -22.75 1.68 14.37
CA ASP A 98 -23.38 0.37 14.20
C ASP A 98 -23.87 0.27 12.77
N VAL A 99 -23.02 -0.29 11.90
CA VAL A 99 -23.26 -0.34 10.45
C VAL A 99 -24.55 -1.10 10.08
N ASN A 100 -25.07 -1.96 10.97
CA ASN A 100 -26.32 -2.68 10.74
C ASN A 100 -27.56 -1.77 10.83
N LYS A 101 -27.43 -0.61 11.46
CA LYS A 101 -28.49 0.41 11.57
C LYS A 101 -28.38 1.48 10.49
N GLU A 102 -27.26 1.55 9.79
CA GLU A 102 -27.03 2.52 8.73
C GLU A 102 -27.66 2.01 7.41
N ARG A 103 -28.21 2.93 6.63
CA ARG A 103 -28.74 2.61 5.30
C ARG A 103 -27.60 2.72 4.29
N CYS A 104 -26.86 1.63 4.11
CA CYS A 104 -25.83 1.50 3.09
C CYS A 104 -25.89 0.13 2.40
N SER A 105 -25.22 0.00 1.26
CA SER A 105 -25.15 -1.25 0.50
C SER A 105 -24.37 -2.34 1.24
N GLU A 106 -24.61 -3.60 0.89
CA GLU A 106 -23.84 -4.73 1.46
C GLU A 106 -22.34 -4.64 1.12
N THR A 107 -22.00 -4.06 -0.04
CA THR A 107 -20.63 -3.75 -0.44
C THR A 107 -19.97 -2.80 0.56
N VAL A 108 -20.61 -1.65 0.85
CA VAL A 108 -20.10 -0.65 1.80
C VAL A 108 -19.97 -1.25 3.20
N LYS A 109 -20.96 -2.04 3.65
CA LYS A 109 -20.89 -2.75 4.94
C LYS A 109 -19.68 -3.69 5.01
N THR A 110 -19.47 -4.47 3.96
CA THR A 110 -18.35 -5.43 3.87
C THR A 110 -17.02 -4.70 3.95
N LEU A 111 -16.81 -3.65 3.15
CA LEU A 111 -15.59 -2.86 3.15
C LEU A 111 -15.35 -2.18 4.51
N PHE A 112 -16.38 -1.54 5.07
CA PHE A 112 -16.27 -0.89 6.37
C PHE A 112 -15.89 -1.87 7.48
N LEU A 113 -16.54 -3.05 7.54
CA LEU A 113 -16.24 -4.06 8.55
C LEU A 113 -14.86 -4.68 8.38
N ALA A 114 -14.43 -4.92 7.13
CA ALA A 114 -13.08 -5.44 6.84
C ALA A 114 -11.99 -4.44 7.25
N LEU A 115 -12.15 -3.15 6.91
CA LEU A 115 -11.27 -2.06 7.36
C LEU A 115 -11.26 -1.95 8.88
N LYS A 116 -12.45 -1.81 9.51
CA LYS A 116 -12.59 -1.63 10.96
C LYS A 116 -11.99 -2.79 11.74
N GLY A 117 -12.29 -4.03 11.34
CA GLY A 117 -11.76 -5.24 11.97
C GLY A 117 -10.23 -5.28 11.89
N THR A 118 -9.67 -5.00 10.72
CA THR A 118 -8.22 -5.02 10.49
C THR A 118 -7.49 -3.92 11.27
N ILE A 119 -8.02 -2.69 11.24
CA ILE A 119 -7.47 -1.56 12.00
C ILE A 119 -7.48 -1.86 13.51
N CYS A 120 -8.57 -2.39 14.05
CA CYS A 120 -8.66 -2.76 15.46
C CYS A 120 -7.70 -3.90 15.84
N GLU A 121 -7.56 -4.91 14.97
CA GLU A 121 -6.62 -6.02 15.15
C GLU A 121 -5.18 -5.48 15.23
N VAL A 122 -4.77 -4.68 14.25
CA VAL A 122 -3.42 -4.08 14.20
C VAL A 122 -3.18 -3.16 15.39
N ALA A 123 -4.15 -2.33 15.77
CA ALA A 123 -4.05 -1.47 16.95
C ALA A 123 -3.84 -2.29 18.23
N THR A 124 -4.51 -3.44 18.36
CA THR A 124 -4.37 -4.34 19.51
C THR A 124 -2.97 -4.93 19.58
N GLN A 125 -2.43 -5.39 18.44
CA GLN A 125 -1.07 -5.96 18.40
C GLN A 125 0.00 -4.90 18.64
N ALA A 126 -0.16 -3.73 18.02
CA ALA A 126 0.69 -2.58 18.26
C ALA A 126 0.65 -2.16 19.73
N PHE A 127 -0.51 -2.15 20.39
CA PHE A 127 -0.59 -1.82 21.81
C PHE A 127 0.25 -2.76 22.69
N LYS A 128 0.26 -4.07 22.42
CA LYS A 128 1.08 -5.04 23.17
C LYS A 128 2.58 -4.74 23.04
N LEU A 129 3.03 -4.36 21.84
CA LEU A 129 4.44 -4.08 21.57
C LEU A 129 4.86 -2.67 21.96
N GLN A 130 4.01 -1.67 21.75
CA GLN A 130 4.29 -0.25 21.90
C GLN A 130 3.88 0.30 23.28
N GLY A 131 2.89 -0.30 23.94
CA GLY A 131 2.43 0.10 25.28
C GLY A 131 1.57 1.37 25.28
N TYR A 132 1.15 1.85 24.10
CA TYR A 132 0.21 2.95 23.95
C TYR A 132 -0.71 2.70 22.75
N CYS A 133 -1.88 3.34 22.74
CA CYS A 133 -2.89 3.12 21.73
C CYS A 133 -2.56 3.90 20.45
N VAL A 134 -2.50 3.20 19.30
CA VAL A 134 -2.27 3.79 17.98
C VAL A 134 -3.53 3.87 17.12
N LEU A 135 -4.68 3.46 17.66
CA LEU A 135 -5.93 3.29 16.91
C LEU A 135 -6.34 4.54 16.12
N SER A 136 -6.28 5.72 16.73
CA SER A 136 -6.64 6.99 16.08
C SER A 136 -5.77 7.29 14.86
N HIS A 137 -4.47 7.01 14.96
CA HIS A 137 -3.55 7.18 13.83
C HIS A 137 -3.89 6.22 12.69
N LEU A 138 -4.16 4.94 12.99
CA LEU A 138 -4.52 3.95 11.98
C LEU A 138 -5.84 4.28 11.26
N ILE A 139 -6.84 4.77 11.99
CA ILE A 139 -8.11 5.25 11.41
C ILE A 139 -7.83 6.41 10.46
N GLN A 140 -7.04 7.39 10.91
CA GLN A 140 -6.73 8.59 10.13
C GLN A 140 -6.03 8.25 8.81
N LEU A 141 -5.08 7.30 8.82
CA LEU A 141 -4.40 6.85 7.59
C LEU A 141 -5.40 6.35 6.54
N TRP A 142 -6.38 5.54 6.93
CA TRP A 142 -7.39 5.03 6.02
C TRP A 142 -8.36 6.12 5.57
N VAL A 143 -8.79 6.99 6.48
CA VAL A 143 -9.67 8.11 6.14
C VAL A 143 -9.01 9.05 5.13
N ASP A 144 -7.71 9.34 5.29
CA ASP A 144 -6.97 10.19 4.35
C ASP A 144 -6.85 9.54 2.97
N VAL A 145 -6.58 8.24 2.90
CA VAL A 145 -6.60 7.48 1.63
C VAL A 145 -7.98 7.54 0.98
N LEU A 146 -9.05 7.27 1.71
CA LEU A 146 -10.42 7.30 1.18
C LEU A 146 -10.80 8.68 0.63
N ARG A 147 -10.43 9.76 1.34
CA ARG A 147 -10.63 11.14 0.82
C ARG A 147 -9.84 11.38 -0.46
N SER A 148 -8.57 10.95 -0.50
CA SER A 148 -7.72 11.16 -1.67
C SER A 148 -8.18 10.35 -2.88
N CYS A 149 -8.63 9.10 -2.70
CA CYS A 149 -9.25 8.31 -3.76
C CYS A 149 -10.56 8.94 -4.23
N PHE A 150 -11.41 9.41 -3.31
CA PHE A 150 -12.65 10.10 -3.67
C PHE A 150 -12.38 11.37 -4.48
N LYS A 151 -11.37 12.17 -4.09
CA LYS A 151 -10.96 13.38 -4.81
C LYS A 151 -10.54 13.07 -6.25
N GLU A 152 -9.79 11.98 -6.47
CA GLU A 152 -9.42 11.53 -7.83
C GLU A 152 -10.65 11.09 -8.63
N ALA A 153 -11.57 10.35 -8.01
CA ALA A 153 -12.81 9.95 -8.65
C ALA A 153 -13.67 11.19 -9.03
N GLU A 154 -13.73 12.21 -8.18
CA GLU A 154 -14.39 13.49 -8.48
C GLU A 154 -13.75 14.20 -9.67
N TRP A 155 -12.41 14.27 -9.74
CA TRP A 155 -11.71 14.85 -10.90
C TRP A 155 -12.09 14.17 -12.21
N VAL A 156 -12.16 12.84 -12.20
CA VAL A 156 -12.60 12.05 -13.37
C VAL A 156 -14.05 12.37 -13.72
N ARG A 157 -14.98 12.34 -12.75
CA ARG A 157 -16.41 12.60 -12.96
C ARG A 157 -16.67 14.00 -13.49
N SER A 158 -16.02 15.02 -12.91
CA SER A 158 -16.19 16.42 -13.29
C SER A 158 -15.32 16.83 -14.48
N LYS A 159 -14.48 15.93 -15.01
CA LYS A 159 -13.45 16.21 -16.03
C LYS A 159 -12.52 17.36 -15.63
N TYR A 160 -12.28 17.52 -14.33
CA TYR A 160 -11.35 18.51 -13.84
C TYR A 160 -9.92 18.04 -14.09
N VAL A 161 -9.08 18.94 -14.62
CA VAL A 161 -7.67 18.68 -14.87
C VAL A 161 -6.86 19.43 -13.81
N PRO A 162 -6.33 18.74 -12.78
CA PRO A 162 -5.52 19.38 -11.75
C PRO A 162 -4.19 19.88 -12.31
N THR A 163 -3.54 20.80 -11.60
CA THR A 163 -2.12 21.09 -11.83
C THR A 163 -1.27 19.90 -11.40
N ILE A 164 -0.01 19.84 -11.84
CA ILE A 164 0.91 18.78 -11.42
C ILE A 164 1.10 18.80 -9.90
N ASP A 165 1.25 19.98 -9.29
CA ASP A 165 1.43 20.11 -7.85
C ASP A 165 0.18 19.68 -7.07
N GLU A 166 -1.01 20.04 -7.56
CA GLU A 166 -2.28 19.60 -6.96
C GLU A 166 -2.43 18.07 -7.05
N TYR A 167 -2.11 17.50 -8.21
CA TYR A 167 -2.10 16.05 -8.39
C TYR A 167 -1.12 15.39 -7.43
N LEU A 168 0.15 15.79 -7.41
CA LEU A 168 1.18 15.15 -6.60
C LEU A 168 0.88 15.24 -5.09
N SER A 169 0.30 16.34 -4.63
CA SER A 169 -0.12 16.48 -3.23
C SER A 169 -1.21 15.47 -2.85
N ASN A 170 -2.12 15.13 -3.76
CA ASN A 170 -3.13 14.09 -3.52
C ASN A 170 -2.57 12.69 -3.75
N ALA A 171 -1.78 12.54 -4.82
CA ALA A 171 -1.24 11.29 -5.33
C ALA A 171 -0.28 10.62 -4.34
N LEU A 172 0.38 11.40 -3.48
CA LEU A 172 1.18 10.90 -2.37
C LEU A 172 0.35 10.04 -1.42
N THR A 173 -0.86 10.49 -1.09
CA THR A 173 -1.79 9.79 -0.19
C THR A 173 -2.60 8.73 -0.93
N SER A 174 -3.16 9.05 -2.10
CA SER A 174 -3.98 8.09 -2.88
C SER A 174 -3.18 6.87 -3.36
N PHE A 175 -1.85 6.94 -3.38
CA PHE A 175 -1.02 5.76 -3.67
C PHE A 175 -1.24 4.62 -2.65
N GLY A 176 -1.78 4.92 -1.47
CA GLY A 176 -2.32 3.91 -0.55
C GLY A 176 -1.26 3.14 0.24
N ILE A 177 0.00 3.58 0.21
CA ILE A 177 1.10 2.92 0.94
C ILE A 177 1.12 3.23 2.43
N GLY A 178 0.60 4.39 2.84
CA GLY A 178 0.53 4.82 4.24
C GLY A 178 -0.10 3.77 5.16
N PRO A 179 -1.32 3.29 4.87
CA PRO A 179 -1.96 2.21 5.62
C PRO A 179 -1.21 0.86 5.59
N ILE A 180 -0.24 0.67 4.70
CA ILE A 180 0.52 -0.59 4.61
C ILE A 180 1.77 -0.51 5.48
N ILE A 181 2.65 0.48 5.21
CA ILE A 181 3.96 0.53 5.86
C ILE A 181 3.86 1.06 7.29
N LEU A 182 3.14 2.16 7.53
CA LEU A 182 3.17 2.84 8.83
C LEU A 182 2.60 1.98 9.96
N PRO A 183 1.52 1.18 9.76
CA PRO A 183 1.06 0.27 10.81
C PRO A 183 2.04 -0.89 11.05
N ALA A 184 2.73 -1.37 10.01
CA ALA A 184 3.78 -2.37 10.17
C ALA A 184 4.96 -1.84 11.00
N LEU A 185 5.27 -0.53 10.94
CA LEU A 185 6.35 0.05 11.74
C LEU A 185 6.11 -0.04 13.26
N TYR A 186 4.86 -0.06 13.72
CA TYR A 186 4.54 -0.33 15.13
C TYR A 186 4.78 -1.79 15.54
N LEU A 187 4.99 -2.67 14.58
CA LEU A 187 5.14 -4.11 14.77
C LEU A 187 6.56 -4.60 14.45
N VAL A 188 7.44 -3.71 13.98
CA VAL A 188 8.86 -4.01 13.74
C VAL A 188 9.73 -3.35 14.80
N GLY A 189 10.64 -4.14 15.38
CA GLY A 189 11.73 -3.62 16.20
C GLY A 189 11.30 -3.01 17.56
N PRO A 190 12.03 -1.98 18.03
CA PRO A 190 11.86 -1.42 19.36
C PRO A 190 10.61 -0.52 19.50
N LYS A 191 10.43 0.07 20.69
CA LYS A 191 9.41 1.08 20.93
C LYS A 191 9.59 2.24 19.95
N LEU A 192 8.48 2.71 19.38
CA LEU A 192 8.41 3.84 18.49
C LEU A 192 7.68 4.98 19.22
N PRO A 193 8.38 5.95 19.82
CA PRO A 193 7.74 7.06 20.55
C PRO A 193 6.91 7.97 19.66
N GLN A 194 5.96 8.69 20.25
CA GLN A 194 5.11 9.64 19.52
C GLN A 194 5.93 10.79 18.92
N GLU A 195 7.01 11.19 19.57
CA GLU A 195 7.93 12.22 19.10
C GLU A 195 8.69 11.77 17.86
N THR A 196 8.93 10.46 17.70
CA THR A 196 9.57 9.91 16.50
C THR A 196 8.63 9.98 15.30
N ILE A 197 7.36 9.57 15.45
CA ILE A 197 6.39 9.62 14.33
C ILE A 197 6.05 11.05 13.89
N GLN A 198 6.23 12.02 14.79
CA GLN A 198 6.07 13.46 14.51
C GLN A 198 7.37 14.12 14.03
N SER A 199 8.49 13.38 13.99
CA SER A 199 9.77 13.95 13.60
C SER A 199 9.81 14.23 12.10
N VAL A 200 10.55 15.29 11.73
CA VAL A 200 10.81 15.66 10.33
C VAL A 200 11.43 14.49 9.55
N GLU A 201 12.30 13.72 10.20
CA GLU A 201 12.95 12.55 9.60
C GLU A 201 11.95 11.46 9.21
N TYR A 202 11.05 11.09 10.13
CA TYR A 202 10.04 10.05 9.89
C TYR A 202 9.07 10.46 8.76
N ILE A 203 8.58 11.70 8.82
CA ILE A 203 7.69 12.26 7.80
C ILE A 203 8.40 12.27 6.45
N ARG A 204 9.66 12.73 6.39
CA ARG A 204 10.43 12.80 5.15
C ARG A 204 10.70 11.43 4.55
N LEU A 205 11.05 10.45 5.37
CA LEU A 205 11.23 9.06 4.93
C LEU A 205 9.95 8.52 4.25
N TYR A 206 8.79 8.73 4.88
CA TYR A 206 7.50 8.33 4.34
C TYR A 206 7.16 9.06 3.03
N GLU A 207 7.36 10.38 2.97
CA GLU A 207 7.10 11.17 1.76
C GLU A 207 7.96 10.72 0.58
N VAL A 208 9.27 10.53 0.80
CA VAL A 208 10.21 10.11 -0.25
C VAL A 208 9.86 8.70 -0.74
N LEU A 209 9.54 7.77 0.17
CA LEU A 209 9.09 6.43 -0.18
C LEU A 209 7.78 6.46 -0.98
N SER A 210 6.81 7.27 -0.56
CA SER A 210 5.51 7.38 -1.23
C SER A 210 5.63 7.97 -2.63
N LEU A 211 6.43 9.04 -2.79
CA LEU A 211 6.71 9.62 -4.11
C LEU A 211 7.48 8.65 -5.01
N TYR A 212 8.46 7.92 -4.46
CA TYR A 212 9.17 6.87 -5.21
C TYR A 212 8.19 5.82 -5.75
N GLY A 213 7.29 5.33 -4.91
CA GLY A 213 6.25 4.38 -5.29
C GLY A 213 5.26 4.93 -6.31
N ARG A 214 4.76 6.15 -6.08
CA ARG A 214 3.85 6.86 -6.98
C ARG A 214 4.46 7.04 -8.38
N PHE A 215 5.72 7.46 -8.46
CA PHE A 215 6.37 7.63 -9.77
C PHE A 215 6.57 6.31 -10.51
N LEU A 216 6.92 5.23 -9.80
CA LEU A 216 6.95 3.90 -10.39
C LEU A 216 5.57 3.50 -10.93
N ASN A 217 4.52 3.66 -10.12
CA ASN A 217 3.15 3.37 -10.50
C ASN A 217 2.72 4.18 -11.74
N ASP A 218 2.92 5.50 -11.74
CA ASP A 218 2.51 6.37 -12.85
C ASP A 218 3.21 5.99 -14.16
N ILE A 219 4.51 5.66 -14.14
CA ILE A 219 5.23 5.24 -15.37
C ILE A 219 4.68 3.91 -15.89
N HIS A 220 4.53 2.93 -15.02
CA HIS A 220 4.20 1.56 -15.43
C HIS A 220 2.69 1.35 -15.65
N GLY A 221 1.84 2.19 -15.06
CA GLY A 221 0.40 2.26 -15.27
C GLY A 221 -0.02 3.13 -16.46
N TYR A 222 0.82 4.08 -16.89
CA TYR A 222 0.46 5.13 -17.87
C TYR A 222 -0.28 4.64 -19.11
N LYS A 223 0.20 3.59 -19.78
CA LYS A 223 -0.45 3.12 -21.02
C LYS A 223 -1.88 2.64 -20.77
N ARG A 224 -2.12 1.92 -19.66
CA ARG A 224 -3.45 1.46 -19.27
C ARG A 224 -4.32 2.64 -18.86
N GLU A 225 -3.81 3.48 -17.97
CA GLU A 225 -4.55 4.61 -17.41
C GLU A 225 -4.95 5.62 -18.48
N LYS A 226 -4.05 5.92 -19.42
CA LYS A 226 -4.35 6.76 -20.60
C LYS A 226 -5.48 6.17 -21.44
N ALA A 227 -5.50 4.85 -21.65
CA ALA A 227 -6.58 4.19 -22.38
C ALA A 227 -7.93 4.21 -21.63
N GLN A 228 -7.89 4.33 -20.29
CA GLN A 228 -9.06 4.48 -19.42
C GLN A 228 -9.47 5.94 -19.23
N GLY A 229 -8.68 6.91 -19.71
CA GLY A 229 -8.90 8.34 -19.48
C GLY A 229 -8.56 8.80 -18.06
N LYS A 230 -7.83 7.99 -17.28
CA LYS A 230 -7.37 8.35 -15.93
C LYS A 230 -6.16 9.29 -16.03
N LEU A 231 -6.15 10.32 -15.21
CA LEU A 231 -5.05 11.29 -15.13
C LEU A 231 -3.94 10.76 -14.23
N ASN A 232 -2.70 10.95 -14.67
CA ASN A 232 -1.51 10.67 -13.88
C ASN A 232 -0.40 11.69 -14.19
N SER A 233 0.76 11.59 -13.54
CA SER A 233 1.86 12.57 -13.72
C SER A 233 2.26 12.76 -15.20
N ILE A 234 2.29 11.70 -16.00
CA ILE A 234 2.69 11.77 -17.42
C ILE A 234 1.61 12.48 -18.21
N THR A 235 0.35 12.05 -18.07
CA THR A 235 -0.78 12.61 -18.79
C THR A 235 -0.94 14.11 -18.49
N LEU A 236 -0.77 14.51 -17.23
CA LEU A 236 -0.82 15.91 -16.83
C LEU A 236 0.34 16.73 -17.40
N GLN A 237 1.55 16.18 -17.45
CA GLN A 237 2.69 16.86 -18.10
C GLN A 237 2.48 17.03 -19.61
N VAL A 238 1.82 16.08 -20.27
CA VAL A 238 1.44 16.22 -21.68
C VAL A 238 0.39 17.31 -21.86
N ILE A 239 -0.65 17.34 -21.02
CA ILE A 239 -1.74 18.33 -21.11
C ILE A 239 -1.24 19.75 -20.82
N HIS A 240 -0.38 19.92 -19.81
CA HIS A 240 0.14 21.23 -19.40
C HIS A 240 1.42 21.64 -20.14
N GLY A 241 1.98 20.75 -20.96
CA GLY A 241 3.18 20.99 -21.75
C GLY A 241 2.95 21.89 -22.96
N SER A 242 4.04 22.28 -23.63
CA SER A 242 3.95 22.90 -24.96
C SER A 242 3.87 21.82 -26.06
N ASP A 243 3.40 22.19 -27.25
CA ASP A 243 3.26 21.30 -28.42
C ASP A 243 4.56 20.58 -28.85
N GLN A 244 5.72 20.97 -28.28
CA GLN A 244 7.04 20.40 -28.58
C GLN A 244 7.50 19.32 -27.59
N VAL A 245 6.79 19.10 -26.48
CA VAL A 245 7.20 18.12 -25.46
C VAL A 245 6.82 16.72 -25.92
N ASN A 246 7.83 15.86 -26.12
CA ASN A 246 7.63 14.45 -26.45
C ASN A 246 7.32 13.63 -25.17
N GLU A 247 6.35 12.71 -25.24
CA GLU A 247 6.01 11.79 -24.15
C GLU A 247 7.24 10.98 -23.66
N GLU A 248 8.13 10.61 -24.58
CA GLU A 248 9.36 9.90 -24.23
C GLU A 248 10.29 10.74 -23.36
N GLU A 249 10.35 12.05 -23.57
CA GLU A 249 11.16 12.96 -22.76
C GLU A 249 10.59 13.08 -21.33
N ILE A 250 9.25 13.17 -21.21
CA ILE A 250 8.55 13.16 -19.91
C ILE A 250 8.86 11.86 -19.16
N ILE A 251 8.73 10.71 -19.82
CA ILE A 251 9.02 9.41 -19.24
C ILE A 251 10.49 9.33 -18.77
N ASN A 252 11.43 9.81 -19.58
CA ASN A 252 12.85 9.82 -19.20
C ASN A 252 13.14 10.74 -18.01
N LYS A 253 12.50 11.92 -17.94
CA LYS A 253 12.58 12.80 -16.75
C LYS A 253 12.02 12.14 -15.51
N MET A 254 10.89 11.44 -15.61
CA MET A 254 10.31 10.70 -14.48
C MET A 254 11.19 9.52 -14.04
N LYS A 255 11.80 8.78 -14.97
CA LYS A 255 12.79 7.73 -14.63
C LYS A 255 13.97 8.31 -13.85
N ALA A 256 14.50 9.45 -14.27
CA ALA A 256 15.55 10.14 -13.53
C ALA A 256 15.07 10.59 -12.13
N ALA A 257 13.83 11.07 -12.01
CA ALA A 257 13.25 11.44 -10.72
C ALA A 257 13.08 10.22 -9.78
N ILE A 258 12.70 9.05 -10.31
CA ILE A 258 12.64 7.78 -9.56
C ILE A 258 14.02 7.41 -9.02
N ASP A 259 15.05 7.47 -9.85
CA ASP A 259 16.42 7.16 -9.44
C ASP A 259 16.92 8.12 -8.36
N GLU A 260 16.64 9.42 -8.49
CA GLU A 260 16.97 10.40 -7.46
C GLU A 260 16.19 10.17 -6.16
N LYS A 261 14.89 9.87 -6.22
CA LYS A 261 14.11 9.53 -5.02
C LYS A 261 14.61 8.27 -4.33
N ARG A 262 15.03 7.26 -5.09
CA ARG A 262 15.66 6.05 -4.53
C ARG A 262 16.97 6.36 -3.82
N LYS A 263 17.83 7.19 -4.41
CA LYS A 263 19.09 7.63 -3.80
C LYS A 263 18.83 8.46 -2.55
N GLU A 264 17.87 9.38 -2.59
CA GLU A 264 17.44 10.18 -1.44
C GLU A 264 16.96 9.28 -0.30
N LEU A 265 16.08 8.31 -0.59
CA LEU A 265 15.60 7.36 0.40
C LEU A 265 16.75 6.57 1.02
N LEU A 266 17.68 6.07 0.20
CA LEU A 266 18.83 5.31 0.67
C LEU A 266 19.72 6.14 1.61
N ARG A 267 19.95 7.43 1.31
CA ARG A 267 20.70 8.32 2.21
C ARG A 267 19.99 8.47 3.56
N LEU A 268 18.68 8.68 3.57
CA LEU A 268 17.90 8.80 4.81
C LEU A 268 17.90 7.50 5.62
N VAL A 269 17.84 6.35 4.95
CA VAL A 269 17.90 5.03 5.58
C VAL A 269 19.27 4.76 6.21
N LEU A 270 20.35 5.23 5.57
CA LEU A 270 21.72 5.04 6.06
C LEU A 270 22.18 6.10 7.07
N GLU A 271 21.39 7.15 7.30
CA GLU A 271 21.69 8.17 8.30
C GLU A 271 21.55 7.57 9.71
N GLU A 272 22.65 7.51 10.46
CA GLU A 272 22.66 6.96 11.83
C GLU A 272 22.91 8.03 12.88
N GLU A 273 23.64 9.10 12.54
CA GLU A 273 24.03 10.11 13.50
C GLU A 273 22.85 11.02 13.85
N GLY A 274 22.43 11.00 15.12
CA GLY A 274 21.31 11.82 15.59
C GLY A 274 19.93 11.39 15.07
N SER A 275 19.83 10.22 14.43
CA SER A 275 18.56 9.70 13.94
C SER A 275 17.57 9.47 15.10
N LYS A 276 16.32 9.88 14.89
CA LYS A 276 15.20 9.65 15.81
C LYS A 276 14.40 8.40 15.44
N VAL A 277 14.62 7.85 14.25
CA VAL A 277 13.88 6.70 13.70
C VAL A 277 14.69 5.43 13.92
N PRO A 278 14.13 4.40 14.60
CA PRO A 278 14.83 3.14 14.80
C PRO A 278 15.30 2.48 13.50
N ARG A 279 16.43 1.78 13.57
CA ARG A 279 17.06 1.12 12.41
C ARG A 279 16.10 0.14 11.73
N GLU A 280 15.38 -0.65 12.50
CA GLU A 280 14.41 -1.63 12.00
C GLU A 280 13.26 -0.97 11.22
N CYS A 281 12.85 0.24 11.62
CA CYS A 281 11.84 0.99 10.88
C CYS A 281 12.39 1.50 9.54
N LYS A 282 13.63 1.99 9.53
CA LYS A 282 14.30 2.42 8.28
C LYS A 282 14.51 1.25 7.32
N ASP A 283 14.93 0.11 7.85
CA ASP A 283 15.11 -1.10 7.07
C ASP A 283 13.76 -1.58 6.49
N ALA A 284 12.68 -1.59 7.27
CA ALA A 284 11.34 -1.93 6.76
C ALA A 284 10.86 -0.99 5.63
N MET A 285 11.13 0.32 5.76
CA MET A 285 10.84 1.29 4.68
C MET A 285 11.69 1.05 3.43
N TRP A 286 12.95 0.64 3.59
CA TRP A 286 13.81 0.27 2.46
C TRP A 286 13.36 -1.02 1.78
N GLU A 287 12.95 -2.03 2.56
CA GLU A 287 12.39 -3.27 2.01
C GLU A 287 11.07 -3.01 1.27
N MET A 288 10.24 -2.08 1.76
CA MET A 288 9.07 -1.61 1.02
C MET A 288 9.46 -1.02 -0.35
N ALA A 289 10.49 -0.18 -0.41
CA ALA A 289 10.95 0.37 -1.69
C ALA A 289 11.39 -0.74 -2.67
N LYS A 290 12.05 -1.80 -2.18
CA LYS A 290 12.41 -2.95 -3.01
C LYS A 290 11.17 -3.72 -3.49
N ALA A 291 10.17 -3.91 -2.63
CA ALA A 291 8.92 -4.55 -3.02
C ALA A 291 8.19 -3.75 -4.11
N LEU A 292 8.11 -2.43 -3.97
CA LEU A 292 7.54 -1.55 -4.99
C LEU A 292 8.31 -1.65 -6.32
N HIS A 293 9.64 -1.69 -6.27
CA HIS A 293 10.45 -1.86 -7.47
C HIS A 293 10.19 -3.20 -8.15
N LEU A 294 9.96 -4.26 -7.38
CA LEU A 294 9.59 -5.57 -7.92
C LEU A 294 8.18 -5.54 -8.57
N ILE A 295 7.21 -4.93 -7.87
CA ILE A 295 5.83 -4.77 -8.37
C ILE A 295 5.81 -3.98 -9.67
N TYR A 296 6.61 -2.93 -9.80
CA TYR A 296 6.59 -2.02 -10.95
C TYR A 296 7.83 -2.16 -11.84
N LYS A 297 8.45 -3.36 -11.93
CA LYS A 297 9.74 -3.54 -12.64
C LYS A 297 9.64 -3.45 -14.16
N LYS A 298 8.56 -4.01 -14.75
CA LYS A 298 8.39 -4.13 -16.21
C LYS A 298 6.99 -3.71 -16.65
N GLU A 299 5.95 -4.20 -15.97
CA GLU A 299 4.55 -3.89 -16.23
C GLU A 299 3.82 -3.59 -14.90
N ASP A 300 2.60 -3.05 -14.95
CA ASP A 300 1.77 -2.89 -13.76
C ASP A 300 1.21 -4.25 -13.32
N VAL A 301 1.98 -4.90 -12.46
CA VAL A 301 1.72 -6.26 -11.96
C VAL A 301 0.45 -6.35 -11.13
N ILE A 302 0.04 -5.25 -10.46
CA ILE A 302 -1.18 -5.23 -9.66
C ILE A 302 -2.42 -5.39 -10.55
N HIS A 303 -2.38 -4.86 -11.77
CA HIS A 303 -3.47 -4.93 -12.74
C HIS A 303 -3.27 -6.03 -13.80
N ALA A 304 -2.22 -6.84 -13.67
CA ALA A 304 -1.97 -7.94 -14.58
C ALA A 304 -3.01 -9.06 -14.35
N ARG A 305 -3.45 -9.68 -15.45
CA ARG A 305 -4.38 -10.83 -15.40
C ARG A 305 -3.71 -12.10 -14.86
N GLU A 306 -2.39 -12.17 -15.03
CA GLU A 306 -1.54 -13.29 -14.62
C GLU A 306 -0.37 -12.74 -13.80
N MET A 307 0.14 -13.54 -12.86
CA MET A 307 1.34 -13.18 -12.12
C MET A 307 2.55 -13.25 -13.06
N PRO A 308 3.40 -12.20 -13.20
CA PRO A 308 4.70 -12.33 -13.83
C PRO A 308 5.53 -13.47 -13.28
N ASP A 309 6.35 -14.05 -14.15
CA ASP A 309 7.23 -15.19 -13.89
C ASP A 309 8.09 -15.02 -12.64
N GLU A 310 8.62 -13.81 -12.39
CA GLU A 310 9.42 -13.53 -11.20
C GLU A 310 8.64 -13.75 -9.90
N ALA A 311 7.34 -13.45 -9.89
CA ALA A 311 6.50 -13.65 -8.72
C ALA A 311 5.95 -15.06 -8.61
N LEU A 312 5.67 -15.73 -9.73
CA LEU A 312 5.39 -17.17 -9.75
C LEU A 312 6.56 -17.94 -9.15
N THR A 313 7.79 -17.60 -9.54
CA THR A 313 9.00 -18.21 -8.96
C THR A 313 9.09 -18.01 -7.44
N ILE A 314 8.75 -16.81 -6.94
CA ILE A 314 8.72 -16.54 -5.49
C ILE A 314 7.59 -17.31 -4.80
N THR A 315 6.43 -17.41 -5.46
CA THR A 315 5.29 -18.20 -4.97
C THR A 315 5.68 -19.66 -4.83
N ASP A 316 6.27 -20.23 -5.89
CA ASP A 316 6.70 -21.63 -5.91
C ASP A 316 7.79 -21.88 -4.85
N ALA A 317 8.72 -20.94 -4.68
CA ALA A 317 9.78 -21.07 -3.69
C ALA A 317 9.30 -20.93 -2.23
N LEU A 318 8.26 -20.13 -1.96
CA LEU A 318 7.81 -19.81 -0.60
C LEU A 318 6.56 -20.56 -0.15
N LEU A 319 5.69 -20.96 -1.08
CA LEU A 319 4.37 -21.52 -0.79
C LEU A 319 4.15 -22.93 -1.36
N CYS A 320 5.08 -23.47 -2.16
CA CYS A 320 5.02 -24.85 -2.63
C CYS A 320 5.99 -25.76 -1.86
N ASP A 321 6.42 -26.88 -2.47
CA ASP A 321 7.12 -27.97 -1.81
C ASP A 321 8.43 -27.54 -1.11
N LEU A 322 8.77 -28.27 -0.04
CA LEU A 322 10.01 -28.06 0.70
C LEU A 322 11.22 -28.22 -0.23
N VAL A 323 12.19 -27.32 -0.09
CA VAL A 323 13.44 -27.41 -0.84
C VAL A 323 14.24 -28.61 -0.31
N VAL A 324 14.53 -29.57 -1.19
CA VAL A 324 15.22 -30.83 -0.90
C VAL A 324 16.73 -30.66 -0.87
#